data_AF-H3ACP9-F1
#
_entry.id   AF-H3ACP9-F1
#
_cell.length_a   1.000
_cell.length_b   1.000
_cell.length_c   1.000
_cell.angle_alpha   90.00
_cell.angle_beta   90.00
_cell.angle_gamma   90.00
#
_symmetry.space_group_name_H-M   'P 1'
#
loop_
_entity.id
_entity.type
_entity.pdbx_description
1 polymer ?
#
loop_
_entity_poly.entity_id
_entity_poly.type
_entity_poly.pdbx_seq_one_letter_code
_entity_poly.pdbx_strand_id
1 'polypeptide(L)'
;KMAKRKKSDEDYRSFQLEWTDIYAFVEKSGFPLCLICSERLASNKKSNLQRHLMTKHAAFAAKYLEGEARKKACEELQRKMKVGQSKLLAWSNKGGSLNSATFAGAFEIIREGKPFTDGEYVKRCMLNIGKELFEEFPNKDKILQQIQDMPLSAKTVHDRAVKMADQVDKQQIENMSSATYFLFALDKSTDICDVAQLCILGRYICGNLVREEMLAILPMKKQTRGEDILKTMMDFVSKKQIQLVCTDGAPSMMSKHKGFIALLSEQQKRPILSFHCIVHQEALCAQSCGVELSDAMALVVRIVNWILARALNHCQFQSLLEEVDYEYPGLLMHNNVRWLSHGKVLARFAACSKEIKTFLEMKGVTHPELSNCDWL
;
A
#
# COMPACT_ATOMS: atom_id res chain seq x y z
N LYS A 1 29.54 -20.77 -35.74
CA LYS A 1 28.85 -19.54 -36.22
C LYS A 1 27.36 -19.83 -36.33
N MET A 2 26.57 -19.37 -35.37
CA MET A 2 25.12 -19.18 -35.48
C MET A 2 24.83 -17.82 -34.85
N ALA A 3 24.39 -16.87 -35.67
CA ALA A 3 24.19 -15.49 -35.26
C ALA A 3 22.97 -15.39 -34.35
N LYS A 4 23.18 -15.14 -33.05
CA LYS A 4 22.13 -14.61 -32.17
C LYS A 4 21.82 -13.19 -32.62
N ARG A 5 20.68 -13.00 -33.29
CA ARG A 5 20.07 -11.70 -33.50
C ARG A 5 19.83 -11.04 -32.13
N LYS A 6 20.67 -10.08 -31.77
CA LYS A 6 20.37 -9.05 -30.76
C LYS A 6 19.24 -8.20 -31.36
N LYS A 7 18.00 -8.37 -30.88
CA LYS A 7 16.96 -7.34 -30.98
C LYS A 7 16.92 -6.62 -29.64
N SER A 8 16.91 -5.29 -29.69
CA SER A 8 16.87 -4.38 -28.55
C SER A 8 15.68 -4.66 -27.63
N ASP A 9 15.94 -4.72 -26.33
CA ASP A 9 15.00 -5.14 -25.27
C ASP A 9 14.18 -3.95 -24.71
N GLU A 10 14.32 -2.76 -25.29
CA GLU A 10 13.70 -1.51 -24.80
C GLU A 10 12.26 -1.28 -25.28
N ASP A 11 11.84 -1.85 -26.41
CA ASP A 11 10.50 -1.61 -26.99
C ASP A 11 9.40 -2.55 -26.47
N TYR A 12 9.73 -3.55 -25.64
CA TYR A 12 8.79 -4.62 -25.26
C TYR A 12 8.02 -4.39 -23.95
N ARG A 13 8.13 -3.20 -23.32
CA ARG A 13 7.52 -2.92 -22.00
C ARG A 13 6.66 -1.67 -21.93
N SER A 14 6.64 -0.87 -22.98
CA SER A 14 5.71 0.25 -23.14
C SER A 14 4.37 -0.25 -23.65
N PHE A 15 3.28 0.40 -23.24
CA PHE A 15 1.97 0.14 -23.81
C PHE A 15 1.96 0.57 -25.28
N GLN A 16 1.53 -0.31 -26.18
CA GLN A 16 1.45 0.01 -27.61
C GLN A 16 0.04 0.50 -27.94
N LEU A 17 -0.07 1.64 -28.64
CA LEU A 17 -1.37 2.24 -28.99
C LEU A 17 -2.28 1.27 -29.77
N GLU A 18 -1.71 0.44 -30.63
CA GLU A 18 -2.41 -0.60 -31.40
C GLU A 18 -3.15 -1.61 -30.51
N TRP A 19 -2.71 -1.81 -29.27
CA TRP A 19 -3.39 -2.70 -28.32
C TRP A 19 -4.77 -2.17 -27.90
N THR A 20 -5.02 -0.88 -28.09
CA THR A 20 -6.34 -0.30 -27.95
C THR A 20 -7.32 -0.92 -28.93
N ASP A 21 -6.95 -0.96 -30.20
CA ASP A 21 -7.84 -1.39 -31.28
C ASP A 21 -7.93 -2.92 -31.34
N ILE A 22 -6.85 -3.61 -30.95
CA ILE A 22 -6.76 -5.08 -31.01
C ILE A 22 -7.36 -5.74 -29.76
N TYR A 23 -7.08 -5.19 -28.58
CA TYR A 23 -7.41 -5.82 -27.29
C TYR A 23 -8.41 -5.06 -26.42
N ALA A 24 -8.87 -3.88 -26.84
CA ALA A 24 -9.76 -3.01 -26.06
C ALA A 24 -9.14 -2.58 -24.70
N PHE A 25 -7.87 -2.19 -24.70
CA PHE A 25 -7.18 -1.64 -23.52
C PHE A 25 -6.72 -0.20 -23.74
N VAL A 26 -6.53 0.54 -22.66
CA VAL A 26 -5.87 1.86 -22.68
C VAL A 26 -4.83 1.93 -21.56
N GLU A 27 -3.80 2.74 -21.74
CA GLU A 27 -2.85 3.01 -20.66
C GLU A 27 -3.40 4.07 -19.69
N LYS A 28 -3.41 3.76 -18.39
CA LYS A 28 -3.73 4.73 -17.34
C LYS A 28 -2.74 4.59 -16.18
N SER A 29 -2.00 5.65 -15.89
CA SER A 29 -0.96 5.68 -14.85
C SER A 29 0.11 4.59 -15.04
N GLY A 30 0.50 4.31 -16.29
CA GLY A 30 1.55 3.33 -16.63
C GLY A 30 1.10 1.86 -16.69
N PHE A 31 -0.20 1.58 -16.52
CA PHE A 31 -0.75 0.22 -16.53
C PHE A 31 -1.90 0.07 -17.55
N PRO A 32 -2.11 -1.12 -18.16
CA PRO A 32 -3.25 -1.39 -19.03
C PRO A 32 -4.55 -1.44 -18.23
N LEU A 33 -5.56 -0.71 -18.69
CA LEU A 33 -6.93 -0.73 -18.19
C LEU A 33 -7.87 -1.26 -19.28
N CYS A 34 -8.66 -2.28 -18.97
CA CYS A 34 -9.62 -2.84 -19.92
C CYS A 34 -10.80 -1.88 -20.15
N LEU A 35 -11.14 -1.58 -21.41
CA LEU A 35 -12.26 -0.71 -21.76
C LEU A 35 -13.65 -1.35 -21.54
N ILE A 36 -13.72 -2.67 -21.37
CA ILE A 36 -14.97 -3.42 -21.23
C ILE A 36 -15.35 -3.58 -19.75
N CYS A 37 -14.43 -4.10 -18.92
CA CYS A 37 -14.68 -4.35 -17.49
C CYS A 37 -14.01 -3.35 -16.53
N SER A 38 -13.20 -2.41 -17.03
CA SER A 38 -12.41 -1.49 -16.20
C SER A 38 -11.38 -2.16 -15.28
N GLU A 39 -11.02 -3.42 -15.52
CA GLU A 39 -9.97 -4.12 -14.77
C GLU A 39 -8.58 -3.64 -15.19
N ARG A 40 -7.70 -3.39 -14.21
CA ARG A 40 -6.31 -2.99 -14.43
C ARG A 40 -5.40 -4.23 -14.42
N LEU A 41 -4.52 -4.33 -15.40
CA LEU A 41 -3.48 -5.36 -15.44
C LEU A 41 -2.17 -4.84 -14.85
N ALA A 42 -1.45 -5.71 -14.15
CA ALA A 42 -0.19 -5.35 -13.49
C ALA A 42 1.01 -5.17 -14.46
N SER A 43 0.87 -5.53 -15.74
CA SER A 43 1.98 -5.43 -16.70
C SER A 43 1.53 -5.20 -18.15
N ASN A 44 2.30 -4.38 -18.86
CA ASN A 44 2.18 -4.08 -20.30
C ASN A 44 2.71 -5.26 -21.15
N LYS A 45 2.03 -6.41 -21.12
CA LYS A 45 2.40 -7.61 -21.91
C LYS A 45 1.27 -8.01 -22.84
N LYS A 46 1.54 -8.04 -24.16
CA LYS A 46 0.59 -8.49 -25.21
C LYS A 46 -0.14 -9.78 -24.84
N SER A 47 0.57 -10.79 -24.32
CA SER A 47 -0.02 -12.06 -23.91
C SER A 47 -1.03 -11.94 -22.76
N ASN A 48 -0.83 -10.99 -21.84
CA ASN A 48 -1.77 -10.74 -20.75
C ASN A 48 -3.04 -10.06 -21.25
N LEU A 49 -2.91 -9.07 -22.13
CA LEU A 49 -4.06 -8.39 -22.74
C LEU A 49 -4.89 -9.37 -23.59
N GLN A 50 -4.22 -10.16 -24.42
CA GLN A 50 -4.86 -11.18 -25.25
C GLN A 50 -5.57 -12.24 -24.41
N ARG A 51 -4.91 -12.76 -23.37
CA ARG A 51 -5.52 -13.73 -22.45
C ARG A 51 -6.74 -13.14 -21.78
N HIS A 52 -6.66 -11.92 -21.25
CA HIS A 52 -7.80 -11.25 -20.61
C HIS A 52 -8.98 -11.08 -21.57
N LEU A 53 -8.74 -10.61 -22.79
CA LEU A 53 -9.79 -10.47 -23.81
C LEU A 53 -10.45 -11.84 -24.11
N MET A 54 -9.65 -12.87 -24.33
CA MET A 54 -10.15 -14.18 -24.72
C MET A 54 -10.86 -14.92 -23.58
N THR A 55 -10.46 -14.72 -22.31
CA THR A 55 -11.06 -15.44 -21.18
C THR A 55 -12.24 -14.69 -20.55
N LYS A 56 -12.13 -13.38 -20.36
CA LYS A 56 -13.17 -12.57 -19.70
C LYS A 56 -14.15 -11.93 -20.68
N HIS A 57 -13.75 -11.76 -21.93
CA HIS A 57 -14.51 -11.04 -22.95
C HIS A 57 -14.60 -11.81 -24.28
N ALA A 58 -14.66 -13.14 -24.21
CA ALA A 58 -14.78 -14.02 -25.38
C ALA A 58 -15.94 -13.63 -26.30
N ALA A 59 -17.10 -13.28 -25.73
CA ALA A 59 -18.27 -12.83 -26.48
C ALA A 59 -18.01 -11.55 -27.27
N PHE A 60 -17.24 -10.61 -26.71
CA PHE A 60 -16.83 -9.39 -27.41
C PHE A 60 -15.85 -9.71 -28.53
N ALA A 61 -14.85 -10.56 -28.27
CA ALA A 61 -13.87 -10.98 -29.25
C ALA A 61 -14.50 -11.72 -30.45
N ALA A 62 -15.52 -12.55 -30.19
CA ALA A 62 -16.29 -13.26 -31.20
C ALA A 62 -17.22 -12.34 -32.01
N LYS A 63 -17.84 -11.35 -31.33
CA LYS A 63 -18.75 -10.40 -31.98
C LYS A 63 -18.03 -9.37 -32.84
N TYR A 64 -16.84 -8.93 -32.43
CA TYR A 64 -16.05 -7.94 -33.14
C TYR A 64 -14.70 -8.54 -33.51
N LEU A 65 -14.58 -9.06 -34.73
CA LEU A 65 -13.32 -9.60 -35.26
C LEU A 65 -12.26 -8.50 -35.43
N GLU A 66 -10.99 -8.89 -35.39
CA GLU A 66 -9.86 -7.96 -35.53
C GLU A 66 -9.91 -7.24 -36.88
N GLY A 67 -9.75 -5.92 -36.87
CA GLY A 67 -9.95 -5.05 -38.02
C GLY A 67 -10.89 -3.88 -37.71
N GLU A 68 -11.49 -3.32 -38.75
CA GLU A 68 -12.24 -2.06 -38.69
C GLU A 68 -13.45 -2.11 -37.72
N ALA A 69 -14.11 -3.28 -37.63
CA ALA A 69 -15.27 -3.47 -36.77
C ALA A 69 -14.89 -3.39 -35.27
N ARG A 70 -13.78 -4.01 -34.87
CA ARG A 70 -13.28 -3.94 -33.49
C ARG A 70 -12.75 -2.56 -33.15
N LYS A 71 -12.05 -1.91 -34.09
CA LYS A 71 -11.59 -0.53 -33.93
C LYS A 71 -12.74 0.43 -33.62
N LYS A 72 -13.82 0.41 -34.42
CA LYS A 72 -15.02 1.22 -34.16
C LYS A 72 -15.68 0.92 -32.81
N ALA A 73 -15.73 -0.36 -32.41
CA ALA A 73 -16.25 -0.75 -31.10
C ALA A 73 -15.38 -0.22 -29.94
N CYS A 74 -14.05 -0.30 -30.07
CA CYS A 74 -13.10 0.26 -29.11
C CYS A 74 -13.21 1.79 -29.02
N GLU A 75 -13.31 2.50 -30.15
CA GLU A 75 -13.55 3.94 -30.19
C GLU A 75 -14.86 4.33 -29.49
N GLU A 76 -15.91 3.54 -29.66
CA GLU A 76 -17.18 3.74 -28.96
C GLU A 76 -17.07 3.51 -27.45
N LEU A 77 -16.37 2.47 -27.02
CA LEU A 77 -16.10 2.21 -25.60
C LEU A 77 -15.27 3.35 -24.99
N GLN A 78 -14.27 3.84 -25.69
CA GLN A 78 -13.50 5.01 -25.29
C GLN A 78 -14.37 6.26 -25.20
N ARG A 79 -15.26 6.48 -26.16
CA ARG A 79 -16.20 7.61 -26.14
C ARG A 79 -17.15 7.50 -24.95
N LYS A 80 -17.69 6.32 -24.65
CA LYS A 80 -18.54 6.08 -23.46
C LYS A 80 -17.78 6.30 -22.17
N MET A 81 -16.53 5.86 -22.10
CA MET A 81 -15.66 6.08 -20.94
C MET A 81 -15.35 7.58 -20.75
N LYS A 82 -15.01 8.29 -21.83
CA LYS A 82 -14.80 9.74 -21.83
C LYS A 82 -16.07 10.49 -21.46
N VAL A 83 -17.23 10.18 -22.05
CA VAL A 83 -18.53 10.81 -21.71
C VAL A 83 -18.91 10.55 -20.25
N GLY A 84 -18.67 9.35 -19.73
CA GLY A 84 -18.86 9.04 -18.31
C GLY A 84 -17.98 9.91 -17.41
N GLN A 85 -16.70 10.06 -17.75
CA GLN A 85 -15.78 10.97 -17.05
C GLN A 85 -16.18 12.44 -17.21
N SER A 86 -16.61 12.87 -18.40
CA SER A 86 -17.06 14.24 -18.69
C SER A 86 -18.35 14.60 -17.97
N LYS A 87 -19.32 13.70 -17.85
CA LYS A 87 -20.54 13.92 -17.04
C LYS A 87 -20.19 14.05 -15.56
N LEU A 88 -19.22 13.27 -15.08
CA LEU A 88 -18.73 13.32 -13.69
C LEU A 88 -17.87 14.58 -13.43
N LEU A 89 -17.12 15.05 -14.43
CA LEU A 89 -16.41 16.34 -14.41
C LEU A 89 -17.38 17.52 -14.47
N ALA A 90 -18.38 17.49 -15.36
CA ALA A 90 -19.42 18.51 -15.47
C ALA A 90 -20.26 18.59 -14.19
N TRP A 91 -20.47 17.47 -13.49
CA TRP A 91 -21.07 17.45 -12.16
C TRP A 91 -20.09 17.97 -11.09
N SER A 92 -18.81 17.62 -11.15
CA SER A 92 -17.79 18.14 -10.22
C SER A 92 -17.59 19.65 -10.33
N ASN A 93 -17.88 20.24 -11.50
CA ASN A 93 -17.81 21.67 -11.77
C ASN A 93 -19.13 22.41 -11.50
N LYS A 94 -20.24 21.71 -11.18
CA LYS A 94 -21.42 22.34 -10.60
C LYS A 94 -21.16 22.54 -9.11
N GLY A 95 -20.70 23.74 -8.74
CA GLY A 95 -20.61 24.18 -7.35
C GLY A 95 -21.96 23.99 -6.66
N GLY A 96 -22.01 23.07 -5.70
CA GLY A 96 -23.22 22.74 -4.96
C GLY A 96 -22.88 21.89 -3.74
N SER A 97 -23.70 21.99 -2.68
CA SER A 97 -23.48 21.30 -1.40
C SER A 97 -23.27 19.79 -1.56
N LEU A 98 -23.91 19.18 -2.56
CA LEU A 98 -23.84 17.74 -2.84
C LEU A 98 -22.44 17.28 -3.29
N ASN A 99 -21.73 18.09 -4.09
CA ASN A 99 -20.39 17.75 -4.53
C ASN A 99 -19.42 17.73 -3.33
N SER A 100 -19.47 18.78 -2.50
CA SER A 100 -18.71 18.86 -1.25
C SER A 100 -19.05 17.71 -0.29
N ALA A 101 -20.34 17.38 -0.15
CA ALA A 101 -20.78 16.25 0.66
C ALA A 101 -20.20 14.91 0.18
N THR A 102 -20.07 14.70 -1.14
CA THR A 102 -19.43 13.46 -1.63
C THR A 102 -17.94 13.40 -1.37
N PHE A 103 -17.24 14.53 -1.40
CA PHE A 103 -15.83 14.56 -1.00
C PHE A 103 -15.70 14.27 0.50
N ALA A 104 -16.56 14.85 1.34
CA ALA A 104 -16.56 14.57 2.78
C ALA A 104 -16.83 13.08 3.08
N GLY A 105 -17.87 12.50 2.48
CA GLY A 105 -18.17 11.08 2.66
C GLY A 105 -17.08 10.15 2.13
N ALA A 106 -16.51 10.44 0.96
CA ALA A 106 -15.40 9.65 0.42
C ALA A 106 -14.13 9.79 1.27
N PHE A 107 -13.82 11.00 1.76
CA PHE A 107 -12.67 11.25 2.62
C PHE A 107 -12.74 10.42 3.91
N GLU A 108 -13.90 10.36 4.55
CA GLU A 108 -14.11 9.57 5.76
C GLU A 108 -13.85 8.08 5.52
N ILE A 109 -14.39 7.52 4.43
CA ILE A 109 -14.16 6.13 4.03
C ILE A 109 -12.67 5.84 3.84
N ILE A 110 -11.95 6.74 3.16
CA ILE A 110 -10.53 6.59 2.86
C ILE A 110 -9.68 6.73 4.13
N ARG A 111 -10.02 7.70 4.99
CA ARG A 111 -9.29 7.98 6.23
C ARG A 111 -9.28 6.77 7.16
N GLU A 112 -10.41 6.08 7.25
CA GLU A 112 -10.57 4.87 8.07
C GLU A 112 -10.11 3.58 7.35
N GLY A 113 -9.55 3.69 6.14
CA GLY A 113 -9.05 2.55 5.36
C GLY A 113 -10.15 1.57 4.91
N LYS A 114 -11.39 2.06 4.76
CA LYS A 114 -12.55 1.23 4.39
C LYS A 114 -12.63 0.99 2.87
N PRO A 115 -13.22 -0.14 2.43
CA PRO A 115 -13.45 -0.40 1.02
C PRO A 115 -14.30 0.68 0.35
N PHE A 116 -14.04 0.96 -0.94
CA PHE A 116 -14.84 1.95 -1.68
C PHE A 116 -16.33 1.57 -1.79
N THR A 117 -16.65 0.28 -1.72
CA THR A 117 -18.02 -0.24 -1.69
C THR A 117 -18.83 0.24 -0.50
N ASP A 118 -18.17 0.64 0.59
CA ASP A 118 -18.84 1.08 1.81
C ASP A 118 -19.60 2.40 1.62
N GLY A 119 -19.34 3.14 0.53
CA GLY A 119 -20.13 4.33 0.22
C GLY A 119 -21.63 4.06 0.08
N GLU A 120 -22.02 2.91 -0.47
CA GLU A 120 -23.43 2.51 -0.55
C GLU A 120 -24.01 2.13 0.81
N TYR A 121 -23.20 1.52 1.67
CA TYR A 121 -23.57 1.21 3.05
C TYR A 121 -23.79 2.49 3.84
N VAL A 122 -22.83 3.42 3.83
CA VAL A 122 -22.93 4.73 4.49
C VAL A 122 -24.18 5.47 4.04
N LYS A 123 -24.44 5.55 2.73
CA LYS A 123 -25.63 6.20 2.19
C LYS A 123 -26.93 5.57 2.70
N ARG A 124 -26.99 4.24 2.78
CA ARG A 124 -28.14 3.51 3.31
C ARG A 124 -28.36 3.77 4.80
N CYS A 125 -27.28 3.82 5.58
CA CYS A 125 -27.33 4.21 6.99
C CYS A 125 -27.88 5.62 7.16
N MET A 126 -27.39 6.59 6.37
CA MET A 126 -27.87 7.98 6.43
C MET A 126 -29.37 8.08 6.10
N LEU A 127 -29.86 7.30 5.12
CA LEU A 127 -31.28 7.29 4.77
C LEU A 127 -32.14 6.65 5.86
N ASN A 128 -31.72 5.52 6.42
CA ASN A 128 -32.49 4.83 7.46
C ASN A 128 -32.53 5.64 8.75
N ILE A 129 -31.40 6.18 9.19
CA ILE A 129 -31.33 7.06 10.37
C ILE A 129 -32.10 8.35 10.11
N GLY A 130 -31.94 8.95 8.92
CA GLY A 130 -32.61 10.19 8.57
C GLY A 130 -34.14 10.08 8.55
N LYS A 131 -34.70 8.92 8.19
CA LYS A 131 -36.15 8.69 8.23
C LYS A 131 -36.69 8.80 9.65
N GLU A 132 -36.04 8.15 10.61
CA GLU A 132 -36.45 8.19 12.01
C GLU A 132 -36.15 9.55 12.65
N LEU A 133 -34.97 10.11 12.41
CA LEU A 133 -34.50 11.33 13.06
C LEU A 133 -35.24 12.59 12.58
N PHE A 134 -35.61 12.64 11.30
CA PHE A 134 -36.27 13.80 10.70
C PHE A 134 -37.78 13.61 10.52
N GLU A 135 -38.39 12.61 11.17
CA GLU A 135 -39.81 12.27 10.93
C GLU A 135 -40.76 13.44 11.20
N GLU A 136 -40.49 14.22 12.25
CA GLU A 136 -41.29 15.39 12.65
C GLU A 136 -40.92 16.68 11.89
N PHE A 137 -39.87 16.64 11.04
CA PHE A 137 -39.38 17.83 10.37
C PHE A 137 -40.22 18.10 9.10
N PRO A 138 -40.71 19.34 8.90
CA PRO A 138 -41.56 19.68 7.75
C PRO A 138 -40.84 19.57 6.40
N ASN A 139 -39.50 19.50 6.39
CA ASN A 139 -38.67 19.37 5.20
C ASN A 139 -38.02 17.99 5.04
N LYS A 140 -38.50 16.95 5.74
CA LYS A 140 -37.89 15.62 5.75
C LYS A 140 -37.67 15.02 4.37
N ASP A 141 -38.68 15.09 3.50
CA ASP A 141 -38.60 14.50 2.16
C ASP A 141 -37.52 15.16 1.32
N LYS A 142 -37.34 16.48 1.50
CA LYS A 142 -36.28 17.23 0.82
C LYS A 142 -34.89 16.84 1.32
N ILE A 143 -34.73 16.61 2.63
CA ILE A 143 -33.46 16.16 3.23
C ILE A 143 -33.13 14.74 2.73
N LEU A 144 -34.09 13.82 2.81
CA LEU A 144 -33.92 12.43 2.36
C LEU A 144 -33.64 12.37 0.86
N GLN A 145 -34.30 13.18 0.05
CA GLN A 145 -34.03 13.28 -1.37
C GLN A 145 -32.60 13.77 -1.64
N GLN A 146 -32.09 14.76 -0.89
CA GLN A 146 -30.69 15.18 -1.05
C GLN A 146 -29.69 14.08 -0.70
N ILE A 147 -29.94 13.30 0.36
CA ILE A 147 -29.10 12.13 0.69
C ILE A 147 -29.20 11.08 -0.43
N GLN A 148 -30.41 10.83 -0.94
CA GLN A 148 -30.67 9.89 -2.02
C GLN A 148 -30.00 10.30 -3.34
N ASP A 149 -29.90 11.60 -3.62
CA ASP A 149 -29.27 12.11 -4.83
C ASP A 149 -27.75 12.14 -4.73
N MET A 150 -27.19 12.12 -3.51
CA MET A 150 -25.75 12.12 -3.27
C MET A 150 -25.09 10.85 -3.83
N PRO A 151 -24.16 10.94 -4.79
CA PRO A 151 -23.50 9.75 -5.32
C PRO A 151 -22.37 9.29 -4.39
N LEU A 152 -22.53 8.12 -3.78
CA LEU A 152 -21.52 7.43 -2.98
C LEU A 152 -21.30 6.00 -3.49
N SER A 153 -21.44 5.77 -4.80
CA SER A 153 -21.08 4.47 -5.39
C SER A 153 -19.58 4.21 -5.22
N ALA A 154 -19.17 2.94 -5.26
CA ALA A 154 -17.75 2.57 -5.21
C ALA A 154 -16.90 3.31 -6.26
N LYS A 155 -17.45 3.51 -7.46
CA LYS A 155 -16.81 4.27 -8.54
C LYS A 155 -16.66 5.75 -8.17
N THR A 156 -17.69 6.33 -7.56
CA THR A 156 -17.64 7.73 -7.13
C THR A 156 -16.60 7.91 -6.03
N VAL A 157 -16.60 7.05 -5.00
CA VAL A 157 -15.62 7.11 -3.91
C VAL A 157 -14.19 6.97 -4.46
N HIS A 158 -13.96 6.03 -5.37
CA HIS A 158 -12.68 5.90 -6.07
C HIS A 158 -12.28 7.17 -6.83
N ASP A 159 -13.18 7.74 -7.64
CA ASP A 159 -12.91 8.95 -8.41
C ASP A 159 -12.63 10.15 -7.49
N ARG A 160 -13.29 10.24 -6.33
CA ARG A 160 -13.01 11.26 -5.30
C ARG A 160 -11.64 11.05 -4.65
N ALA A 161 -11.30 9.81 -4.32
CA ALA A 161 -9.98 9.46 -3.79
C ALA A 161 -8.86 9.89 -4.72
N VAL A 162 -8.97 9.57 -6.01
CA VAL A 162 -7.97 9.95 -7.04
C VAL A 162 -7.84 11.47 -7.14
N LYS A 163 -8.96 12.22 -7.14
CA LYS A 163 -8.90 13.68 -7.21
C LYS A 163 -8.25 14.31 -5.97
N MET A 164 -8.52 13.77 -4.79
CA MET A 164 -7.86 14.22 -3.56
C MET A 164 -6.37 13.91 -3.58
N ALA A 165 -5.99 12.70 -4.03
CA ALA A 165 -4.59 12.33 -4.21
C ALA A 165 -3.88 13.24 -5.23
N ASP A 166 -4.48 13.48 -6.40
CA ASP A 166 -3.93 14.39 -7.41
C ASP A 166 -3.69 15.82 -6.88
N GLN A 167 -4.55 16.29 -5.96
CA GLN A 167 -4.38 17.59 -5.32
C GLN A 167 -3.24 17.58 -4.30
N VAL A 168 -3.13 16.52 -3.49
CA VAL A 168 -2.02 16.32 -2.55
C VAL A 168 -0.69 16.25 -3.31
N ASP A 169 -0.63 15.47 -4.39
CA ASP A 169 0.56 15.32 -5.24
C ASP A 169 1.00 16.65 -5.83
N LYS A 170 0.06 17.45 -6.37
CA LYS A 170 0.36 18.80 -6.88
C LYS A 170 0.94 19.69 -5.80
N GLN A 171 0.31 19.73 -4.62
CA GLN A 171 0.77 20.55 -3.51
C GLN A 171 2.17 20.11 -3.04
N GLN A 172 2.43 18.81 -2.99
CA GLN A 172 3.71 18.24 -2.62
C GLN A 172 4.81 18.61 -3.65
N ILE A 173 4.51 18.50 -4.95
CA ILE A 173 5.44 18.90 -6.02
C ILE A 173 5.75 20.41 -5.94
N GLU A 174 4.75 21.25 -5.71
CA GLU A 174 4.94 22.69 -5.53
C GLU A 174 5.83 23.00 -4.30
N ASN A 175 5.55 22.36 -3.16
CA ASN A 175 6.33 22.53 -1.94
C ASN A 175 7.78 22.09 -2.14
N MET A 176 8.01 20.91 -2.74
CA MET A 176 9.35 20.42 -3.10
C MET A 176 10.05 21.33 -4.10
N SER A 177 9.30 21.95 -5.02
CA SER A 177 9.87 22.86 -6.01
C SER A 177 10.47 24.10 -5.35
N SER A 178 9.84 24.61 -4.29
CA SER A 178 10.34 25.74 -3.50
C SER A 178 11.54 25.42 -2.60
N ALA A 179 11.72 24.14 -2.25
CA ALA A 179 12.75 23.70 -1.33
C ALA A 179 14.13 23.55 -2.01
N THR A 180 15.16 23.99 -1.30
CA THR A 180 16.57 23.89 -1.73
C THR A 180 17.26 22.64 -1.18
N TYR A 181 16.99 22.30 0.08
CA TYR A 181 17.68 21.21 0.79
C TYR A 181 16.71 20.13 1.21
N PHE A 182 17.14 18.88 1.02
CA PHE A 182 16.36 17.70 1.35
C PHE A 182 17.12 16.75 2.28
N LEU A 183 16.37 16.24 3.24
CA LEU A 183 16.66 15.06 4.03
C LEU A 183 15.77 13.93 3.48
N PHE A 184 16.33 12.78 3.17
CA PHE A 184 15.54 11.62 2.78
C PHE A 184 15.76 10.46 3.73
N ALA A 185 14.69 9.78 4.14
CA ALA A 185 14.75 8.44 4.70
C ALA A 185 14.26 7.46 3.64
N LEU A 186 15.11 6.50 3.30
CA LEU A 186 14.85 5.50 2.28
C LEU A 186 14.75 4.13 2.92
N ASP A 187 13.66 3.43 2.64
CA ASP A 187 13.49 2.05 3.05
C ASP A 187 13.01 1.20 1.88
N LYS A 188 13.45 -0.05 1.84
CA LYS A 188 13.15 -0.99 0.76
C LYS A 188 12.48 -2.22 1.33
N SER A 189 11.20 -2.39 1.02
CA SER A 189 10.45 -3.61 1.34
C SER A 189 10.05 -4.37 0.07
N THR A 190 9.57 -5.59 0.23
CA THR A 190 8.98 -6.39 -0.85
C THR A 190 7.50 -6.56 -0.57
N ASP A 191 6.65 -6.25 -1.55
CA ASP A 191 5.20 -6.42 -1.39
C ASP A 191 4.76 -7.89 -1.56
N ILE A 192 3.46 -8.14 -1.34
CA ILE A 192 2.87 -9.49 -1.44
C ILE A 192 2.90 -10.08 -2.86
N CYS A 193 3.24 -9.27 -3.86
CA CYS A 193 3.39 -9.68 -5.26
C CYS A 193 4.87 -9.88 -5.65
N ASP A 194 5.76 -9.95 -4.65
CA ASP A 194 7.21 -10.07 -4.81
C ASP A 194 7.85 -8.89 -5.56
N VAL A 195 7.20 -7.73 -5.58
CA VAL A 195 7.77 -6.50 -6.15
C VAL A 195 8.46 -5.72 -5.04
N ALA A 196 9.75 -5.45 -5.22
CA ALA A 196 10.47 -4.56 -4.33
C ALA A 196 9.94 -3.12 -4.49
N GLN A 197 9.63 -2.48 -3.37
CA GLN A 197 9.10 -1.13 -3.28
C GLN A 197 10.12 -0.27 -2.53
N LEU A 198 10.51 0.87 -3.11
CA LEU A 198 11.32 1.88 -2.45
C LEU A 198 10.39 2.94 -1.85
N CYS A 199 10.35 3.01 -0.53
CA CYS A 199 9.67 4.07 0.21
C CYS A 199 10.60 5.28 0.36
N ILE A 200 10.09 6.46 0.03
CA ILE A 200 10.82 7.73 0.12
C ILE A 200 10.05 8.64 1.08
N LEU A 201 10.62 8.83 2.27
CA LEU A 201 10.18 9.84 3.23
C LEU A 201 11.09 11.07 3.07
N GLY A 202 10.50 12.24 2.87
CA GLY A 202 11.22 13.49 2.69
C GLY A 202 10.98 14.43 3.86
N ARG A 203 12.05 15.03 4.36
CA ARG A 203 11.99 16.21 5.22
C ARG A 203 12.71 17.37 4.55
N TYR A 204 12.05 18.51 4.44
CA TYR A 204 12.57 19.66 3.72
C TYR A 204 11.96 20.96 4.23
N ILE A 205 12.60 22.08 3.90
CA ILE A 205 12.16 23.41 4.32
C ILE A 205 11.37 24.04 3.18
N CYS A 206 10.12 24.41 3.47
CA CYS A 206 9.20 25.08 2.55
C CYS A 206 8.79 26.43 3.17
N GLY A 207 9.41 27.52 2.71
CA GLY A 207 9.30 28.82 3.38
C GLY A 207 9.91 28.76 4.79
N ASN A 208 9.12 29.05 5.82
CA ASN A 208 9.54 29.00 7.22
C ASN A 208 9.11 27.72 7.95
N LEU A 209 8.54 26.74 7.24
CA LEU A 209 8.04 25.50 7.84
C LEU A 209 8.91 24.31 7.42
N VAL A 210 9.25 23.47 8.39
CA VAL A 210 9.81 22.15 8.14
C VAL A 210 8.64 21.22 7.82
N ARG A 211 8.67 20.62 6.62
CA ARG A 211 7.71 19.58 6.23
C ARG A 211 8.38 18.22 6.34
N GLU A 212 7.62 17.25 6.83
CA GLU A 212 7.97 15.84 6.83
C GLU A 212 6.79 15.06 6.29
N GLU A 213 7.01 14.28 5.24
CA GLU A 213 5.96 13.56 4.56
C GLU A 213 6.49 12.37 3.75
N MET A 214 5.61 11.39 3.52
CA MET A 214 5.88 10.31 2.57
C MET A 214 5.68 10.85 1.15
N LEU A 215 6.76 10.91 0.40
CA LEU A 215 6.76 11.48 -0.95
C LEU A 215 6.35 10.45 -2.01
N ALA A 216 6.85 9.22 -1.87
CA ALA A 216 6.54 8.19 -2.85
C ALA A 216 6.79 6.78 -2.31
N ILE A 217 6.03 5.83 -2.87
CA ILE A 217 6.35 4.41 -2.85
C ILE A 217 6.55 4.00 -4.30
N LEU A 218 7.79 3.70 -4.68
CA LEU A 218 8.18 3.48 -6.06
C LEU A 218 8.50 2.01 -6.32
N PRO A 219 7.85 1.34 -7.29
CA PRO A 219 8.14 -0.04 -7.61
C PRO A 219 9.49 -0.17 -8.35
N MET A 220 10.33 -1.08 -7.87
CA MET A 220 11.63 -1.40 -8.44
C MET A 220 11.47 -2.47 -9.53
N LYS A 221 11.92 -2.17 -10.75
CA LYS A 221 11.49 -2.92 -11.94
C LYS A 221 12.17 -4.27 -12.20
N LYS A 222 13.24 -4.64 -11.46
CA LYS A 222 13.90 -5.98 -11.51
C LYS A 222 14.94 -6.19 -10.39
N GLN A 223 15.79 -5.19 -10.19
CA GLN A 223 16.97 -5.26 -9.33
C GLN A 223 16.87 -4.15 -8.29
N THR A 224 17.58 -4.35 -7.19
CA THR A 224 17.58 -3.46 -6.02
C THR A 224 19.02 -3.07 -5.65
N ARG A 225 19.89 -2.92 -6.65
CA ARG A 225 21.27 -2.49 -6.44
C ARG A 225 21.30 -0.99 -6.15
N GLY A 226 22.41 -0.50 -5.61
CA GLY A 226 22.57 0.93 -5.36
C GLY A 226 22.35 1.80 -6.61
N GLU A 227 22.76 1.31 -7.79
CA GLU A 227 22.53 1.96 -9.09
C GLU A 227 21.04 2.07 -9.46
N ASP A 228 20.25 1.03 -9.19
CA ASP A 228 18.80 1.02 -9.45
C ASP A 228 18.09 1.99 -8.50
N ILE A 229 18.45 1.96 -7.22
CA ILE A 229 17.88 2.83 -6.18
C ILE A 229 18.19 4.29 -6.51
N LEU A 230 19.45 4.59 -6.89
CA LEU A 230 19.85 5.93 -7.29
C LEU A 230 19.06 6.41 -8.50
N LYS A 231 18.93 5.57 -9.54
CA LYS A 231 18.16 5.91 -10.72
C LYS A 231 16.70 6.22 -10.37
N THR A 232 16.03 5.30 -9.66
CA THR A 232 14.62 5.48 -9.27
C THR A 232 14.40 6.74 -8.43
N MET A 233 15.30 7.03 -7.50
CA MET A 233 15.23 8.23 -6.68
C MET A 233 15.47 9.50 -7.50
N MET A 234 16.50 9.52 -8.36
CA MET A 234 16.84 10.71 -9.15
C MET A 234 15.80 11.01 -10.24
N ASP A 235 15.17 9.97 -10.80
CA ASP A 235 14.04 10.09 -11.72
C ASP A 235 12.83 10.78 -11.04
N PHE A 236 12.64 10.55 -9.73
CA PHE A 236 11.59 11.21 -8.94
C PHE A 236 11.99 12.63 -8.49
N VAL A 237 13.16 12.78 -7.86
CA VAL A 237 13.59 14.03 -7.20
C VAL A 237 14.12 15.08 -8.20
N SER A 238 14.29 14.74 -9.48
CA SER A 238 14.61 15.71 -10.56
C SER A 238 15.88 16.56 -10.30
N LYS A 239 16.97 15.93 -9.86
CA LYS A 239 18.29 16.56 -9.62
C LYS A 239 18.37 17.61 -8.51
N LYS A 240 17.45 17.62 -7.53
CA LYS A 240 17.56 18.48 -6.34
C LYS A 240 18.80 18.11 -5.49
N GLN A 241 19.25 19.06 -4.68
CA GLN A 241 20.39 18.85 -3.78
C GLN A 241 19.96 18.06 -2.53
N ILE A 242 20.59 16.90 -2.34
CA ILE A 242 20.28 15.96 -1.24
C ILE A 242 21.35 16.10 -0.18
N GLN A 243 21.02 16.67 0.97
CA GLN A 243 22.04 16.96 1.98
C GLN A 243 22.35 15.74 2.85
N LEU A 244 21.30 15.00 3.21
CA LEU A 244 21.40 13.88 4.13
C LEU A 244 20.43 12.77 3.74
N VAL A 245 20.90 11.53 3.88
CA VAL A 245 20.07 10.34 3.67
C VAL A 245 20.16 9.40 4.88
N CYS A 246 19.02 8.90 5.33
CA CYS A 246 18.90 7.83 6.31
C CYS A 246 18.51 6.52 5.60
N THR A 247 19.22 5.42 5.88
CA THR A 247 18.95 4.10 5.26
C THR A 247 19.05 2.96 6.26
N ASP A 248 18.53 1.78 5.91
CA ASP A 248 18.58 0.54 6.69
C ASP A 248 19.97 -0.12 6.78
N GLY A 249 21.02 0.54 6.27
CA GLY A 249 22.38 -0.01 6.32
C GLY A 249 22.64 -1.17 5.36
N ALA A 250 21.67 -1.57 4.53
CA ALA A 250 21.83 -2.69 3.61
C ALA A 250 23.02 -2.47 2.64
N PRO A 251 23.69 -3.54 2.16
CA PRO A 251 24.82 -3.40 1.23
C PRO A 251 24.48 -2.61 -0.05
N SER A 252 23.24 -2.70 -0.55
CA SER A 252 22.75 -1.90 -1.68
C SER A 252 22.72 -0.40 -1.38
N MET A 253 22.56 -0.02 -0.11
CA MET A 253 22.54 1.38 0.34
C MET A 253 23.95 1.90 0.67
N MET A 254 24.72 1.12 1.44
CA MET A 254 25.95 1.59 2.12
C MET A 254 27.27 1.05 1.56
N SER A 255 27.26 0.16 0.55
CA SER A 255 28.51 -0.37 -0.02
C SER A 255 29.44 0.74 -0.50
N LYS A 256 30.74 0.61 -0.18
CA LYS A 256 31.79 1.63 -0.40
C LYS A 256 31.86 2.19 -1.82
N HIS A 257 31.59 1.35 -2.84
CA HIS A 257 31.72 1.74 -4.24
C HIS A 257 30.43 1.55 -5.05
N LYS A 258 29.55 0.62 -4.64
CA LYS A 258 28.33 0.27 -5.38
C LYS A 258 27.05 0.57 -4.60
N GLY A 259 27.20 1.10 -3.38
CA GLY A 259 26.08 1.50 -2.55
C GLY A 259 25.47 2.79 -3.07
N PHE A 260 24.16 2.93 -2.89
CA PHE A 260 23.41 4.13 -3.23
C PHE A 260 24.09 5.41 -2.71
N ILE A 261 24.56 5.45 -1.46
CA ILE A 261 25.18 6.64 -0.86
C ILE A 261 26.49 7.01 -1.57
N ALA A 262 27.34 6.02 -1.88
CA ALA A 262 28.59 6.24 -2.58
C ALA A 262 28.33 6.81 -3.98
N LEU A 263 27.41 6.19 -4.72
CA LEU A 263 27.03 6.62 -6.07
C LEU A 263 26.37 8.01 -6.07
N LEU A 264 25.53 8.31 -5.07
CA LEU A 264 24.91 9.62 -4.91
C LEU A 264 25.97 10.71 -4.64
N SER A 265 26.95 10.41 -3.78
CA SER A 265 28.05 11.32 -3.47
C SER A 265 28.92 11.62 -4.69
N GLU A 266 29.23 10.59 -5.49
CA GLU A 266 29.93 10.75 -6.77
C GLU A 266 29.10 11.60 -7.76
N GLN A 267 27.80 11.33 -7.90
CA GLN A 267 26.93 12.06 -8.82
C GLN A 267 26.77 13.54 -8.43
N GLN A 268 26.64 13.85 -7.13
CA GLN A 268 26.52 15.23 -6.65
C GLN A 268 27.88 15.93 -6.47
N LYS A 269 28.99 15.22 -6.70
CA LYS A 269 30.37 15.70 -6.51
C LYS A 269 30.61 16.34 -5.13
N ARG A 270 29.97 15.78 -4.11
CA ARG A 270 30.02 16.29 -2.73
C ARG A 270 29.77 15.16 -1.73
N PRO A 271 30.30 15.23 -0.51
CA PRO A 271 29.97 14.28 0.53
C PRO A 271 28.49 14.38 0.90
N ILE A 272 27.83 13.23 1.01
CA ILE A 272 26.45 13.10 1.49
C ILE A 272 26.52 12.66 2.95
N LEU A 273 25.81 13.36 3.84
CA LEU A 273 25.66 12.91 5.21
C LEU A 273 24.76 11.67 5.22
N SER A 274 25.29 10.54 5.66
CA SER A 274 24.51 9.30 5.73
C SER A 274 24.36 8.86 7.18
N PHE A 275 23.13 8.53 7.57
CA PHE A 275 22.83 7.95 8.86
C PHE A 275 22.24 6.55 8.68
N HIS A 276 22.61 5.65 9.58
CA HIS A 276 21.94 4.38 9.72
C HIS A 276 20.64 4.60 10.49
N CYS A 277 19.55 4.05 9.98
CA CYS A 277 18.24 4.08 10.60
C CYS A 277 18.31 3.56 12.04
N ILE A 278 18.02 4.43 13.02
CA ILE A 278 18.10 4.11 14.46
C ILE A 278 17.24 2.90 14.82
N VAL A 279 16.07 2.82 14.19
CA VAL A 279 15.14 1.71 14.20
C VAL A 279 15.80 0.37 13.83
N HIS A 280 16.56 0.35 12.75
CA HIS A 280 17.27 -0.85 12.31
C HIS A 280 18.43 -1.16 13.26
N GLN A 281 19.14 -0.14 13.74
CA GLN A 281 20.21 -0.31 14.72
C GLN A 281 19.70 -0.90 16.04
N GLU A 282 18.58 -0.40 16.57
CA GLU A 282 17.93 -0.95 17.76
C GLU A 282 17.55 -2.42 17.56
N ALA A 283 17.01 -2.77 16.39
CA ALA A 283 16.71 -4.16 16.05
C ALA A 283 17.97 -5.05 16.00
N LEU A 284 19.06 -4.56 15.39
CA LEU A 284 20.34 -5.27 15.35
C LEU A 284 20.97 -5.39 16.74
N CYS A 285 20.87 -4.35 17.57
CA CYS A 285 21.34 -4.37 18.96
C CYS A 285 20.55 -5.39 19.77
N ALA A 286 19.22 -5.46 19.60
CA ALA A 286 18.39 -6.48 20.25
C ALA A 286 18.78 -7.90 19.83
N GLN A 287 19.14 -8.12 18.56
CA GLN A 287 19.66 -9.41 18.09
C GLN A 287 21.06 -9.73 18.64
N SER A 288 21.80 -8.71 19.07
CA SER A 288 23.13 -8.84 19.66
C SER A 288 23.09 -8.90 21.19
N CYS A 289 21.90 -8.81 21.80
CA CYS A 289 21.74 -9.09 23.23
C CYS A 289 22.18 -10.53 23.51
N GLY A 290 22.85 -10.74 24.64
CA GLY A 290 23.54 -11.99 24.96
C GLY A 290 22.70 -13.25 24.77
N VAL A 291 23.38 -14.39 24.67
CA VAL A 291 22.79 -15.72 24.37
C VAL A 291 21.55 -16.02 25.20
N GLU A 292 21.56 -15.65 26.49
CA GLU A 292 20.45 -15.85 27.42
C GLU A 292 19.13 -15.17 26.98
N LEU A 293 19.17 -13.90 26.57
CA LEU A 293 17.97 -13.19 26.11
C LEU A 293 17.50 -13.72 24.76
N SER A 294 18.44 -14.08 23.87
CA SER A 294 18.11 -14.67 22.58
C SER A 294 17.41 -16.02 22.75
N ASP A 295 17.90 -16.87 23.64
CA ASP A 295 17.33 -18.19 23.92
C ASP A 295 15.96 -18.09 24.59
N ALA A 296 15.82 -17.20 25.58
CA ALA A 296 14.54 -16.93 26.21
C ALA A 296 13.50 -16.43 25.19
N MET A 297 13.88 -15.46 24.34
CA MET A 297 12.98 -14.94 23.32
C MET A 297 12.64 -15.99 22.26
N ALA A 298 13.61 -16.81 21.83
CA ALA A 298 13.37 -17.90 20.90
C ALA A 298 12.37 -18.93 21.45
N LEU A 299 12.43 -19.23 22.75
CA LEU A 299 11.45 -20.09 23.42
C LEU A 299 10.07 -19.44 23.45
N VAL A 300 9.97 -18.18 23.87
CA VAL A 300 8.71 -17.42 23.89
C VAL A 300 8.05 -17.41 22.50
N VAL A 301 8.81 -17.09 21.46
CA VAL A 301 8.31 -17.08 20.07
C VAL A 301 7.82 -18.46 19.65
N ARG A 302 8.54 -19.53 20.02
CA ARG A 302 8.17 -20.92 19.71
C ARG A 302 6.83 -21.30 20.35
N ILE A 303 6.65 -20.99 21.63
CA ILE A 303 5.41 -21.29 22.36
C ILE A 303 4.25 -20.49 21.77
N VAL A 304 4.42 -19.17 21.61
CA VAL A 304 3.41 -18.28 21.04
C VAL A 304 3.00 -18.74 19.64
N ASN A 305 3.97 -19.03 18.77
CA ASN A 305 3.67 -19.51 17.42
C ASN A 305 2.99 -20.88 17.45
N TRP A 306 3.34 -21.78 18.36
CA TRP A 306 2.68 -23.08 18.47
C TRP A 306 1.19 -22.95 18.90
N ILE A 307 0.89 -22.02 19.80
CA ILE A 307 -0.49 -21.72 20.22
C ILE A 307 -1.25 -21.08 19.05
N LEU A 308 -0.66 -20.07 18.39
CA LEU A 308 -1.35 -19.25 17.39
C LEU A 308 -1.40 -19.88 15.99
N ALA A 309 -0.48 -20.79 15.64
CA ALA A 309 -0.44 -21.39 14.31
C ALA A 309 -1.58 -22.37 14.04
N ARG A 310 -2.20 -22.93 15.08
CA ARG A 310 -3.34 -23.85 14.96
C ARG A 310 -4.61 -23.16 15.39
N ALA A 311 -5.58 -23.01 14.47
CA ALA A 311 -6.85 -22.36 14.74
C ALA A 311 -7.56 -22.93 15.98
N LEU A 312 -7.55 -24.25 16.16
CA LEU A 312 -8.13 -24.89 17.35
C LEU A 312 -7.41 -24.49 18.64
N ASN A 313 -6.08 -24.47 18.65
CA ASN A 313 -5.30 -24.07 19.82
C ASN A 313 -5.54 -22.60 20.17
N HIS A 314 -5.56 -21.74 19.15
CA HIS A 314 -5.84 -20.32 19.33
C HIS A 314 -7.23 -20.09 19.94
N CYS A 315 -8.29 -20.69 19.38
CA CYS A 315 -9.64 -20.55 19.93
C CYS A 315 -9.75 -21.09 21.36
N GLN A 316 -9.13 -22.24 21.66
CA GLN A 316 -9.18 -22.81 23.01
C GLN A 316 -8.39 -21.98 24.03
N PHE A 317 -7.27 -21.40 23.63
CA PHE A 317 -6.52 -20.49 24.47
C PHE A 317 -7.26 -19.16 24.72
N GLN A 318 -7.95 -18.62 23.70
CA GLN A 318 -8.81 -17.45 23.87
C GLN A 318 -9.96 -17.72 24.86
N SER A 319 -10.63 -18.88 24.74
CA SER A 319 -11.66 -19.30 25.69
C SER A 319 -11.13 -19.36 27.13
N LEU A 320 -9.91 -19.88 27.32
CA LEU A 320 -9.28 -19.93 28.65
C LEU A 320 -9.02 -18.52 29.22
N LEU A 321 -8.59 -17.57 28.38
CA LEU A 321 -8.39 -16.18 28.81
C LEU A 321 -9.69 -15.47 29.14
N GLU A 322 -10.76 -15.75 28.40
CA GLU A 322 -12.11 -15.21 28.67
C GLU A 322 -12.67 -15.76 29.99
N GLU A 323 -12.46 -17.04 30.30
CA GLU A 323 -12.92 -17.67 31.55
C GLU A 323 -12.29 -17.06 32.81
N VAL A 324 -11.04 -16.58 32.71
CA VAL A 324 -10.34 -15.91 33.82
C VAL A 324 -10.48 -14.38 33.80
N ASP A 325 -11.33 -13.84 32.91
CA ASP A 325 -11.58 -12.41 32.71
C ASP A 325 -10.28 -11.61 32.50
N TYR A 326 -9.39 -12.12 31.65
CA TYR A 326 -8.09 -11.52 31.42
C TYR A 326 -8.18 -10.24 30.58
N GLU A 327 -7.34 -9.24 30.90
CA GLU A 327 -7.32 -7.93 30.21
C GLU A 327 -7.00 -8.04 28.70
N TYR A 328 -6.33 -9.11 28.28
CA TYR A 328 -5.92 -9.33 26.90
C TYR A 328 -6.77 -10.40 26.21
N PRO A 329 -7.31 -10.14 25.00
CA PRO A 329 -8.14 -11.10 24.25
C PRO A 329 -7.33 -12.24 23.59
N GLY A 330 -6.03 -12.35 23.88
CA GLY A 330 -5.12 -13.31 23.23
C GLY A 330 -3.66 -12.84 23.12
N LEU A 331 -2.77 -13.79 22.81
CA LEU A 331 -1.35 -13.55 22.57
C LEU A 331 -1.11 -12.76 21.26
N LEU A 332 0.05 -12.12 21.18
CA LEU A 332 0.49 -11.43 19.96
C LEU A 332 1.40 -12.36 19.16
N MET A 333 1.11 -12.56 17.87
CA MET A 333 2.07 -13.23 16.99
C MET A 333 3.30 -12.37 16.80
N HIS A 334 4.48 -12.98 16.98
CA HIS A 334 5.72 -12.35 16.62
C HIS A 334 5.95 -12.45 15.10
N ASN A 335 6.30 -11.33 14.47
CA ASN A 335 6.79 -11.30 13.10
C ASN A 335 8.12 -10.54 13.07
N ASN A 336 9.16 -11.18 12.53
CA ASN A 336 10.51 -10.61 12.36
C ASN A 336 10.50 -9.28 11.58
N VAL A 337 9.50 -9.04 10.72
CA VAL A 337 9.36 -7.81 9.92
C VAL A 337 8.87 -6.62 10.77
N ARG A 338 8.16 -6.88 11.88
CA ARG A 338 7.70 -5.84 12.83
C ARG A 338 8.59 -5.88 14.07
N TRP A 339 9.80 -5.38 13.90
CA TRP A 339 10.90 -5.29 14.87
C TRP A 339 10.48 -4.80 16.28
N LEU A 340 9.53 -3.87 16.40
CA LEU A 340 8.94 -3.40 17.68
C LEU A 340 8.00 -4.40 18.39
N SER A 341 7.82 -5.62 17.86
CA SER A 341 6.91 -6.62 18.44
C SER A 341 7.51 -7.47 19.55
N HIS A 342 8.84 -7.64 19.62
CA HIS A 342 9.48 -8.54 20.60
C HIS A 342 9.10 -8.19 22.05
N GLY A 343 9.27 -6.93 22.45
CA GLY A 343 8.94 -6.48 23.80
C GLY A 343 7.44 -6.62 24.12
N LYS A 344 6.55 -6.35 23.16
CA LYS A 344 5.11 -6.50 23.36
C LYS A 344 4.69 -7.97 23.48
N VAL A 345 5.29 -8.84 22.67
CA VAL A 345 5.07 -10.29 22.74
C VAL A 345 5.57 -10.82 24.07
N LEU A 346 6.78 -10.45 24.49
CA LEU A 346 7.35 -10.86 25.77
C LEU A 346 6.53 -10.36 26.96
N ALA A 347 6.15 -9.07 26.98
CA ALA A 347 5.32 -8.50 28.04
C ALA A 347 3.97 -9.22 28.15
N ARG A 348 3.31 -9.50 27.01
CA ARG A 348 2.04 -10.24 27.03
C ARG A 348 2.22 -11.71 27.42
N PHE A 349 3.31 -12.34 26.99
CA PHE A 349 3.65 -13.69 27.41
C PHE A 349 3.87 -13.78 28.92
N ALA A 350 4.62 -12.84 29.49
CA ALA A 350 4.89 -12.76 30.93
C ALA A 350 3.59 -12.54 31.73
N ALA A 351 2.74 -11.63 31.25
CA ALA A 351 1.42 -11.39 31.84
C ALA A 351 0.58 -12.69 31.87
N CYS A 352 0.45 -13.37 30.74
CA CYS A 352 -0.36 -14.59 30.61
C CYS A 352 0.41 -15.88 30.97
N SER A 353 1.53 -15.78 31.71
CA SER A 353 2.44 -16.92 31.89
C SER A 353 1.80 -18.11 32.62
N LYS A 354 0.88 -17.85 33.55
CA LYS A 354 0.15 -18.89 34.29
C LYS A 354 -0.85 -19.63 33.39
N GLU A 355 -1.58 -18.88 32.57
CA GLU A 355 -2.57 -19.40 31.64
C GLU A 355 -1.89 -20.17 30.51
N ILE A 356 -0.73 -19.68 30.04
CA ILE A 356 0.12 -20.38 29.06
C ILE A 356 0.58 -21.72 29.63
N LYS A 357 1.10 -21.78 30.87
CA LYS A 357 1.50 -23.05 31.50
C LYS A 357 0.33 -24.02 31.60
N THR A 358 -0.81 -23.55 32.11
CA THR A 358 -2.03 -24.36 32.25
C THR A 358 -2.46 -24.92 30.89
N PHE A 359 -2.48 -24.09 29.85
CA PHE A 359 -2.85 -24.52 28.51
C PHE A 359 -1.88 -25.54 27.92
N LEU A 360 -0.57 -25.35 28.10
CA LEU A 360 0.44 -26.29 27.62
C LEU A 360 0.32 -27.65 28.33
N GLU A 361 0.09 -27.66 29.65
CA GLU A 361 -0.16 -28.86 30.44
C GLU A 361 -1.40 -29.63 29.96
N MET A 362 -2.52 -28.93 29.71
CA MET A 362 -3.73 -29.52 29.12
C MET A 362 -3.47 -30.16 27.75
N LYS A 363 -2.45 -29.69 27.03
CA LYS A 363 -2.04 -30.19 25.72
C LYS A 363 -0.93 -31.24 25.78
N GLY A 364 -0.45 -31.58 26.98
CA GLY A 364 0.66 -32.51 27.17
C GLY A 364 2.00 -31.97 26.65
N VAL A 365 2.14 -30.64 26.51
CA VAL A 365 3.38 -29.99 26.09
C VAL A 365 4.06 -29.42 27.33
N THR A 366 5.36 -29.71 27.51
CA THR A 366 6.13 -29.22 28.66
C THR A 366 7.38 -28.47 28.21
N HIS A 367 7.66 -27.38 28.91
CA HIS A 367 8.86 -26.57 28.74
C HIS A 367 9.47 -26.35 30.12
N PRO A 368 10.61 -27.01 30.46
CA PRO A 368 11.23 -26.93 31.78
C PRO A 368 11.55 -25.51 32.24
N GLU A 369 11.85 -24.63 31.29
CA GLU A 369 12.16 -23.22 31.52
C GLU A 369 10.98 -22.48 32.16
N LEU A 370 9.74 -22.86 31.83
CA LEU A 370 8.55 -22.28 32.43
C LEU A 370 8.34 -22.71 33.89
N SER A 371 9.07 -23.71 34.38
CA SER A 371 9.04 -24.10 35.79
C SER A 371 10.16 -23.46 36.61
N ASN A 372 11.10 -22.77 35.97
CA ASN A 372 12.21 -22.10 36.62
C ASN A 372 11.83 -20.66 37.01
N CYS A 373 11.88 -20.34 38.31
CA CYS A 373 11.55 -19.01 38.83
C CYS A 373 12.61 -17.94 38.49
N ASP A 374 13.86 -18.33 38.27
CA ASP A 374 14.92 -17.38 37.86
C ASP A 374 14.80 -17.01 36.38
N TRP A 375 14.14 -17.85 35.58
CA TRP A 375 13.89 -17.61 34.16
C TRP A 375 12.64 -16.74 33.92
N LEU A 376 11.64 -16.85 34.79
CA LEU A 376 10.38 -16.09 34.75
C LEU A 376 10.54 -14.69 35.35
#